data_AF-A0A963C9K0-F1
#
_entry.id   AF-A0A963C9K0-F1
#
_cell.length_a   1.000
_cell.length_b   1.000
_cell.length_c   1.000
_cell.angle_alpha   90.00
_cell.angle_beta   90.00
_cell.angle_gamma   90.00
#
_symmetry.space_group_name_H-M   'P 1'
#
loop_
_entity.id
_entity.type
_entity.pdbx_description
1 polymer ?
#
loop_
_entity_poly.entity_id
_entity_poly.type
_entity_poly.pdbx_seq_one_letter_code
_entity_poly.pdbx_strand_id
1 'polypeptide(L)'
;MHANRKRWGGPAGLVLSLAIAIGGGAAHAAEPIEPLPLRVELDAAKVALGDKLFHDKRLSRDGTIACASCHRLDSGGVDNSPVSTGIDGAKGSINAPTVFNSGYNFRQFWDGRARSLEEQAAGPIHNPIEMGSDWSQVLGKLRQDPALTAQAAAAYPQGLTEESIVDAIATFERSLITPAPFDRYLRGDGSAIGLGAARGYELFKDYGCVACHQGVNVGGNMFQV
;
A
#
# COMPACT_ATOMS: atom_id res chain seq x y z
N MET A 1 -87.42 -31.92 10.33
CA MET A 1 -87.18 -31.95 11.79
C MET A 1 -85.91 -31.13 12.06
N HIS A 2 -86.06 -29.82 12.26
CA HIS A 2 -85.72 -29.13 13.52
C HIS A 2 -84.38 -29.56 14.16
N ALA A 3 -83.33 -28.72 14.03
CA ALA A 3 -82.71 -28.01 15.17
C ALA A 3 -81.37 -27.33 14.78
N ASN A 4 -81.47 -26.04 14.45
CA ASN A 4 -80.74 -24.92 15.03
C ASN A 4 -79.57 -25.24 16.00
N ARG A 5 -78.33 -24.83 15.66
CA ARG A 5 -77.28 -24.50 16.66
C ARG A 5 -76.32 -23.41 16.17
N LYS A 6 -76.65 -22.19 16.57
CA LYS A 6 -75.81 -21.12 17.18
C LYS A 6 -74.37 -20.95 16.67
N ARG A 7 -74.18 -19.82 15.98
CA ARG A 7 -72.91 -19.07 15.87
C ARG A 7 -72.36 -18.73 17.27
N TRP A 8 -71.09 -19.04 17.50
CA TRP A 8 -70.29 -18.50 18.60
C TRP A 8 -69.13 -17.72 17.97
N GLY A 9 -69.10 -16.41 18.23
CA GLY A 9 -67.95 -15.56 17.93
C GLY A 9 -66.84 -15.83 18.95
N GLY A 10 -65.68 -16.27 18.48
CA GLY A 10 -64.46 -16.28 19.26
C GLY A 10 -63.83 -14.89 19.28
N PRO A 11 -63.20 -14.47 20.40
CA PRO A 11 -62.54 -13.18 20.47
C PRO A 11 -61.32 -13.16 19.53
N ALA A 12 -61.14 -12.04 18.84
CA ALA A 12 -59.96 -11.77 18.02
C ALA A 12 -58.72 -11.76 18.93
N GLY A 13 -57.93 -12.82 18.88
CA GLY A 13 -56.62 -12.87 19.54
C GLY A 13 -55.67 -11.92 18.83
N LEU A 14 -55.32 -10.82 19.50
CA LEU A 14 -54.26 -9.93 19.08
C LEU A 14 -52.92 -10.66 19.26
N VAL A 15 -52.43 -11.30 18.19
CA VAL A 15 -51.08 -11.86 18.15
C VAL A 15 -50.12 -10.69 18.03
N LEU A 16 -49.57 -10.24 19.17
CA LEU A 16 -48.49 -9.27 19.20
C LEU A 16 -47.21 -9.98 18.72
N SER A 17 -46.96 -9.96 17.41
CA SER A 17 -45.69 -10.40 16.84
C SER A 17 -44.59 -9.44 17.29
N LEU A 18 -43.86 -9.83 18.33
CA LEU A 18 -42.63 -9.17 18.73
C LEU A 18 -41.58 -9.43 17.64
N ALA A 19 -41.48 -8.53 16.68
CA ALA A 19 -40.35 -8.50 15.75
C ALA A 19 -39.09 -8.16 16.57
N ILE A 20 -38.31 -9.18 16.93
CA ILE A 20 -36.96 -8.99 17.43
C ILE A 20 -36.16 -8.44 16.26
N ALA A 21 -35.96 -7.11 16.25
CA ALA A 21 -34.96 -6.49 15.43
C ALA A 21 -33.60 -7.02 15.90
N ILE A 22 -33.03 -7.96 15.15
CA ILE A 22 -31.62 -8.33 15.30
C ILE A 22 -30.81 -7.16 14.73
N GLY A 23 -30.66 -6.11 15.55
CA GLY A 23 -29.70 -5.05 15.32
C GLY A 23 -28.30 -5.60 15.55
N GLY A 24 -27.79 -6.35 14.58
CA GLY A 24 -26.40 -6.82 14.53
C GLY A 24 -25.46 -5.72 14.02
N GLY A 25 -25.59 -4.50 14.53
CA GLY A 25 -24.56 -3.48 14.42
C GLY A 25 -23.67 -3.61 15.63
N ALA A 26 -22.80 -4.63 15.65
CA ALA A 26 -21.68 -4.59 16.58
C ALA A 26 -20.88 -3.36 16.18
N ALA A 27 -20.97 -2.31 17.00
CA ALA A 27 -19.99 -1.24 17.01
C ALA A 27 -18.65 -1.94 17.23
N HIS A 28 -17.89 -2.16 16.16
CA HIS A 28 -16.51 -2.59 16.27
C HIS A 28 -15.87 -1.56 17.21
N ALA A 29 -15.39 -2.02 18.36
CA ALA A 29 -14.38 -1.28 19.07
C ALA A 29 -13.33 -0.87 18.04
N ALA A 30 -12.86 0.37 18.07
CA ALA A 30 -11.86 0.84 17.12
C ALA A 30 -10.66 -0.13 17.14
N GLU A 31 -10.53 -0.95 16.10
CA GLU A 31 -9.41 -1.89 16.00
C GLU A 31 -8.12 -1.09 15.83
N PRO A 32 -7.03 -1.43 16.55
CA PRO A 32 -5.78 -0.70 16.42
C PRO A 32 -5.15 -0.80 15.02
N ILE A 33 -5.48 -1.85 14.26
CA ILE A 33 -5.06 -2.00 12.87
C ILE A 33 -6.24 -1.67 11.97
N GLU A 34 -6.00 -0.79 11.02
CA GLU A 34 -6.95 -0.47 9.98
C GLU A 34 -6.61 -1.28 8.73
N PRO A 35 -7.61 -1.70 7.95
CA PRO A 35 -7.30 -2.42 6.74
C PRO A 35 -6.89 -1.49 5.58
N LEU A 36 -6.00 -1.97 4.71
CA LEU A 36 -5.67 -1.34 3.43
C LEU A 36 -6.94 -1.11 2.61
N PRO A 37 -7.07 0.01 1.87
CA PRO A 37 -8.20 0.23 1.01
C PRO A 37 -8.23 -0.79 -0.13
N LEU A 38 -9.42 -1.13 -0.62
CA LEU A 38 -9.59 -2.09 -1.72
C LEU A 38 -9.18 -1.52 -3.08
N ARG A 39 -9.09 -0.18 -3.18
CA ARG A 39 -8.71 0.55 -4.38
C ARG A 39 -8.00 1.84 -4.01
N VAL A 40 -7.03 2.23 -4.82
CA VAL A 40 -6.41 3.56 -4.78
C VAL A 40 -6.74 4.24 -6.09
N GLU A 41 -7.40 5.39 -6.04
CA GLU A 41 -7.72 6.17 -7.22
C GLU A 41 -6.49 7.01 -7.59
N LEU A 42 -5.82 6.63 -8.68
CA LEU A 42 -4.61 7.29 -9.19
C LEU A 42 -4.75 7.53 -10.69
N ASP A 43 -4.02 8.51 -11.21
CA ASP A 43 -3.96 8.75 -12.64
C ASP A 43 -3.22 7.59 -13.34
N ALA A 44 -3.94 6.84 -14.17
CA ALA A 44 -3.41 5.66 -14.85
C ALA A 44 -2.24 5.98 -15.79
N ALA A 45 -2.21 7.17 -16.41
CA ALA A 45 -1.11 7.57 -17.29
C ALA A 45 0.17 7.82 -16.49
N LYS A 46 0.05 8.43 -15.31
CA LYS A 46 1.16 8.61 -14.37
C LYS A 46 1.66 7.29 -13.81
N VAL A 47 0.76 6.39 -13.38
CA VAL A 47 1.12 5.04 -12.91
C VAL A 47 1.89 4.28 -14.00
N ALA A 48 1.42 4.30 -15.24
CA ALA A 48 2.07 3.60 -16.35
C ALA A 48 3.44 4.23 -16.74
N LEU A 49 3.62 5.54 -16.55
CA LEU A 49 4.92 6.18 -16.73
C LEU A 49 5.87 5.81 -15.58
N GLY A 50 5.36 5.84 -14.34
CA GLY A 50 6.10 5.49 -13.13
C GLY A 50 6.59 4.05 -13.14
N ASP A 51 5.76 3.10 -13.57
CA ASP A 51 6.14 1.70 -13.73
C ASP A 51 7.33 1.54 -14.67
N LYS A 52 7.29 2.21 -15.83
CA LYS A 52 8.42 2.21 -16.77
C LYS A 52 9.68 2.78 -16.14
N LEU A 53 9.57 3.93 -15.48
CA LEU A 53 10.71 4.60 -14.84
C LEU A 53 11.29 3.77 -13.69
N PHE A 54 10.45 3.13 -12.89
CA PHE A 54 10.85 2.25 -11.79
C PHE A 54 11.71 1.06 -12.26
N HIS A 55 11.48 0.60 -13.49
CA HIS A 55 12.25 -0.46 -14.14
C HIS A 55 13.36 0.07 -15.07
N ASP A 56 13.51 1.38 -15.24
CA ASP A 56 14.42 1.97 -16.20
C ASP A 56 15.83 2.16 -15.64
N LYS A 57 16.76 1.34 -16.11
CA LYS A 57 18.17 1.42 -15.68
C LYS A 57 18.89 2.68 -16.12
N ARG A 58 18.34 3.43 -17.09
CA ARG A 58 18.90 4.72 -17.50
C ARG A 58 18.87 5.76 -16.38
N LEU A 59 18.14 5.50 -15.28
CA LEU A 59 18.24 6.30 -14.08
C LEU A 59 19.60 6.18 -13.36
N SER A 60 20.35 5.07 -13.50
CA SER A 60 21.70 4.94 -12.95
C SER A 60 22.77 5.47 -13.91
N ARG A 61 23.91 5.90 -13.35
CA ARG A 61 25.04 6.48 -14.09
C ARG A 61 25.48 5.63 -15.28
N ASP A 62 25.58 4.32 -15.05
CA ASP A 62 26.14 3.32 -15.95
C ASP A 62 25.09 2.47 -16.67
N GLY A 63 23.80 2.70 -16.44
CA GLY A 63 22.72 1.94 -17.06
C GLY A 63 22.54 0.52 -16.49
N THR A 64 23.05 0.22 -15.29
CA THR A 64 22.99 -1.14 -14.71
C THR A 64 21.93 -1.32 -13.62
N ILE A 65 21.55 -0.26 -12.90
CA ILE A 65 20.65 -0.28 -11.73
C ILE A 65 19.35 0.48 -12.01
N ALA A 66 18.23 -0.09 -11.59
CA ALA A 66 16.92 0.57 -11.52
C ALA A 66 16.34 0.41 -10.11
N CYS A 67 15.22 1.08 -9.79
CA CYS A 67 14.51 0.88 -8.52
C CYS A 67 14.18 -0.60 -8.30
N ALA A 68 13.69 -1.26 -9.37
CA ALA A 68 13.38 -2.69 -9.40
C ALA A 68 14.58 -3.63 -9.18
N SER A 69 15.83 -3.14 -9.24
CA SER A 69 17.01 -3.95 -8.93
C SER A 69 17.07 -4.32 -7.44
N CYS A 70 16.68 -3.40 -6.56
CA CYS A 70 16.68 -3.60 -5.10
C CYS A 70 15.26 -3.85 -4.56
N HIS A 71 14.24 -3.27 -5.20
CA HIS A 71 12.84 -3.38 -4.80
C HIS A 71 12.05 -4.29 -5.76
N ARG A 72 12.41 -5.57 -5.77
CA ARG A 72 11.89 -6.51 -6.77
C ARG A 72 10.44 -6.90 -6.49
N LEU A 73 9.54 -6.57 -7.41
CA LEU A 73 8.10 -6.84 -7.25
C LEU A 73 7.75 -8.33 -7.23
N ASP A 74 8.56 -9.17 -7.89
CA ASP A 74 8.41 -10.64 -7.90
C ASP A 74 8.88 -11.32 -6.59
N SER A 75 9.42 -10.54 -5.66
CA SER A 75 10.08 -11.03 -4.46
C SER A 75 9.71 -10.18 -3.23
N GLY A 76 8.43 -9.83 -3.09
CA GLY A 76 7.94 -9.09 -1.93
C GLY A 76 8.38 -7.62 -1.89
N GLY A 77 8.80 -7.04 -3.01
CA GLY A 77 9.24 -5.65 -3.09
C GLY A 77 10.64 -5.41 -2.53
N VAL A 78 11.44 -6.47 -2.37
CA VAL A 78 12.80 -6.46 -1.80
C VAL A 78 13.74 -7.38 -2.59
N ASP A 79 15.03 -7.32 -2.28
CA ASP A 79 16.09 -8.12 -2.93
C ASP A 79 16.49 -9.38 -2.14
N ASN A 80 15.87 -9.63 -0.98
CA ASN A 80 16.23 -10.69 -0.01
C ASN A 80 17.71 -10.71 0.40
N SER A 81 18.37 -9.55 0.39
CA SER A 81 19.77 -9.42 0.82
C SER A 81 19.87 -8.66 2.15
N PRO A 82 20.88 -8.97 3.00
CA PRO A 82 21.12 -8.19 4.22
C PRO A 82 21.33 -6.70 3.94
N VAL A 83 22.02 -6.40 2.82
CA VAL A 83 22.18 -5.06 2.24
C VAL A 83 22.18 -5.18 0.72
N SER A 84 21.66 -4.17 0.05
CA SER A 84 21.57 -4.15 -1.41
C SER A 84 22.93 -3.93 -2.09
N THR A 85 23.00 -4.32 -3.36
CA THR A 85 24.13 -4.03 -4.26
C THR A 85 23.74 -2.97 -5.28
N GLY A 86 24.44 -1.84 -5.28
CA GLY A 86 24.28 -0.79 -6.26
C GLY A 86 25.32 -0.84 -7.38
N ILE A 87 25.55 0.31 -8.01
CA ILE A 87 26.51 0.47 -9.11
C ILE A 87 27.93 0.03 -8.72
N ASP A 88 28.70 -0.40 -9.70
CA ASP A 88 30.08 -0.90 -9.53
C ASP A 88 30.21 -2.06 -8.52
N GLY A 89 29.10 -2.72 -8.17
CA GLY A 89 29.08 -3.77 -7.15
C GLY A 89 29.14 -3.25 -5.70
N ALA A 90 28.96 -1.95 -5.49
CA ALA A 90 28.99 -1.33 -4.17
C ALA A 90 27.91 -1.93 -3.24
N LYS A 91 28.24 -2.10 -1.96
CA LYS A 91 27.32 -2.60 -0.94
C LYS A 91 26.77 -1.45 -0.11
N GLY A 92 25.45 -1.44 0.06
CA GLY A 92 24.78 -0.53 1.00
C GLY A 92 25.13 -0.83 2.46
N SER A 93 24.63 0.01 3.36
CA SER A 93 24.81 -0.14 4.81
C SER A 93 23.56 -0.62 5.56
N ILE A 94 22.42 -0.66 4.86
CA ILE A 94 21.10 -1.00 5.41
C ILE A 94 20.35 -1.91 4.44
N ASN A 95 19.42 -2.69 4.98
CA ASN A 95 18.50 -3.49 4.18
C ASN A 95 17.51 -2.58 3.43
N ALA A 96 17.23 -2.90 2.17
CA ALA A 96 16.17 -2.24 1.41
C ALA A 96 14.78 -2.69 1.93
N PRO A 97 13.97 -1.77 2.49
CA PRO A 97 12.61 -2.11 2.90
C PRO A 97 11.73 -2.40 1.67
N THR A 98 10.59 -3.05 1.88
CA THR A 98 9.65 -3.31 0.78
C THR A 98 9.10 -2.01 0.20
N VAL A 99 8.92 -1.97 -1.12
CA VAL A 99 8.16 -0.91 -1.79
C VAL A 99 6.65 -1.08 -1.63
N PHE A 100 6.16 -2.29 -1.31
CA PHE A 100 4.73 -2.52 -1.16
C PHE A 100 4.16 -1.75 0.03
N ASN A 101 3.01 -1.11 -0.17
CA ASN A 101 2.31 -0.27 0.81
C ASN A 101 3.14 0.92 1.35
N SER A 102 4.31 1.23 0.77
CA SER A 102 5.20 2.32 1.23
C SER A 102 4.54 3.70 1.20
N GLY A 103 3.54 3.87 0.33
CA GLY A 103 2.68 5.06 0.25
C GLY A 103 1.88 5.36 1.53
N TYR A 104 1.75 4.40 2.45
CA TYR A 104 1.10 4.58 3.74
C TYR A 104 2.07 4.91 4.89
N ASN A 105 3.38 4.94 4.64
CA ASN A 105 4.33 5.38 5.66
C ASN A 105 4.25 6.91 5.84
N PHE A 106 4.33 7.39 7.08
CA PHE A 106 4.36 8.83 7.37
C PHE A 106 5.70 9.50 6.99
N ARG A 107 6.76 8.70 6.91
CA ARG A 107 8.12 9.07 6.50
C ARG A 107 8.75 7.90 5.77
N GLN A 108 9.71 8.21 4.91
CA GLN A 108 10.43 7.23 4.11
C GLN A 108 11.87 7.05 4.60
N PHE A 109 12.47 5.91 4.25
CA PHE A 109 13.70 5.36 4.82
C PHE A 109 13.58 4.94 6.30
N TRP A 110 14.52 4.11 6.75
CA TRP A 110 14.60 3.63 8.14
C TRP A 110 14.73 4.74 9.20
N ASP A 111 15.42 5.81 8.85
CA ASP A 111 15.62 6.99 9.71
C ASP A 111 14.53 8.06 9.52
N GLY A 112 13.57 7.83 8.62
CA GLY A 112 12.50 8.75 8.30
C GLY A 112 12.96 10.09 7.72
N ARG A 113 14.16 10.17 7.13
CA ARG A 113 14.74 11.43 6.66
C ARG A 113 13.97 12.09 5.51
N ALA A 114 13.23 11.30 4.72
CA ALA A 114 12.42 11.80 3.62
C ALA A 114 10.94 11.90 4.03
N ARG A 115 10.30 13.02 3.69
CA ARG A 115 8.92 13.33 4.08
C ARG A 115 7.88 12.69 3.19
N SER A 116 8.24 12.33 1.96
CA SER A 116 7.34 11.72 0.98
C SER A 116 8.09 10.74 0.07
N LEU A 117 7.35 10.00 -0.75
CA LEU A 117 7.92 9.12 -1.77
C LEU A 117 8.65 9.90 -2.87
N GLU A 118 8.18 11.10 -3.23
CA GLU A 118 8.87 11.96 -4.21
C GLU A 118 10.26 12.37 -3.71
N GLU A 119 10.37 12.78 -2.45
CA GLU A 119 11.66 13.10 -1.83
C GLU A 119 12.54 11.85 -1.70
N GLN A 120 11.93 10.70 -1.39
CA GLN A 120 12.64 9.41 -1.33
C GLN A 120 13.20 9.01 -2.69
N ALA A 121 12.40 9.08 -3.76
CA ALA A 121 12.76 8.61 -5.10
C ALA A 121 13.95 9.36 -5.71
N ALA A 122 14.12 10.64 -5.36
CA ALA A 122 15.29 11.43 -5.76
C ALA A 122 16.60 10.96 -5.10
N GLY A 123 16.53 10.41 -3.89
CA GLY A 123 17.70 10.03 -3.09
C GLY A 123 18.60 8.96 -3.75
N PRO A 124 18.07 7.76 -4.08
CA PRO A 124 18.82 6.68 -4.71
C PRO A 124 19.53 7.08 -5.99
N ILE A 125 18.90 7.95 -6.80
CA ILE A 125 19.44 8.45 -8.07
C ILE A 125 20.79 9.13 -7.84
N HIS A 126 20.88 9.98 -6.81
CA HIS A 126 22.09 10.71 -6.47
C HIS A 126 23.09 9.94 -5.61
N ASN A 127 22.65 8.89 -4.91
CA ASN A 127 23.52 8.18 -4.00
C ASN A 127 24.63 7.44 -4.78
N PRO A 128 25.93 7.74 -4.55
CA PRO A 128 27.05 7.20 -5.31
C PRO A 128 27.26 5.69 -5.16
N ILE A 129 26.65 5.06 -4.14
CA ILE A 129 26.72 3.61 -3.95
C ILE A 129 25.42 2.88 -4.33
N GLU A 130 24.38 3.61 -4.75
CA GLU A 130 23.13 3.05 -5.27
C GLU A 130 23.09 3.21 -6.79
N MET A 131 22.67 4.37 -7.30
CA MET A 131 22.54 4.62 -8.76
C MET A 131 23.58 5.64 -9.28
N GLY A 132 24.13 6.47 -8.40
CA GLY A 132 25.27 7.37 -8.63
C GLY A 132 25.18 8.30 -9.82
N SER A 133 23.98 8.72 -10.22
CA SER A 133 23.71 9.62 -11.32
C SER A 133 23.29 11.03 -10.83
N ASP A 134 23.01 11.91 -11.77
CA ASP A 134 22.41 13.21 -11.52
C ASP A 134 21.32 13.51 -12.56
N TRP A 135 20.50 14.52 -12.32
CA TRP A 135 19.38 14.83 -13.20
C TRP A 135 19.78 15.24 -14.61
N SER A 136 20.95 15.87 -14.78
CA SER A 136 21.46 16.20 -16.11
C SER A 136 21.75 14.94 -16.92
N GLN A 137 22.42 13.96 -16.30
CA GLN A 137 22.69 12.66 -16.90
C GLN A 137 21.39 11.88 -17.17
N VAL A 138 20.50 11.80 -16.19
CA VAL A 138 19.21 11.10 -16.29
C VAL A 138 18.38 11.67 -17.43
N LEU A 139 18.14 12.98 -17.45
CA LEU A 139 17.36 13.62 -18.50
C LEU A 139 18.06 13.52 -19.86
N GLY A 140 19.40 13.62 -19.90
CA GLY A 140 20.18 13.44 -21.12
C GLY A 140 20.02 12.04 -21.74
N LYS A 141 19.89 10.99 -20.91
CA LYS A 141 19.61 9.62 -21.36
C LYS A 141 18.15 9.43 -21.76
N LEU A 142 17.21 9.83 -20.90
CA LEU A 142 15.78 9.55 -21.10
C LEU A 142 15.18 10.34 -22.28
N ARG A 143 15.65 11.56 -22.56
CA ARG A 143 15.18 12.37 -23.70
C ARG A 143 15.57 11.80 -25.07
N GLN A 144 16.48 10.83 -25.11
CA GLN A 144 16.82 10.11 -26.34
C GLN A 144 15.77 9.06 -26.71
N ASP A 145 14.76 8.86 -25.87
CA ASP A 145 13.63 7.95 -26.08
C ASP A 145 12.37 8.75 -26.46
N PRO A 146 12.01 8.78 -27.75
CA PRO A 146 10.83 9.53 -28.20
C PRO A 146 9.53 8.99 -27.61
N ALA A 147 9.44 7.67 -27.36
CA ALA A 147 8.24 7.05 -26.84
C ALA A 147 8.02 7.40 -25.37
N LEU A 148 9.09 7.32 -24.55
CA LEU A 148 9.03 7.75 -23.15
C LEU A 148 8.74 9.26 -23.05
N THR A 149 9.39 10.08 -23.87
CA THR A 149 9.17 11.54 -23.87
C THR A 149 7.73 11.90 -24.26
N ALA A 150 7.16 11.23 -25.28
CA ALA A 150 5.76 11.41 -25.66
C ALA A 150 4.80 10.96 -24.56
N GLN A 151 5.09 9.85 -23.87
CA GLN A 151 4.28 9.39 -22.74
C GLN A 151 4.34 10.38 -21.57
N ALA A 152 5.51 10.93 -21.26
CA ALA A 152 5.65 11.97 -20.23
C ALA A 152 4.84 13.23 -20.59
N ALA A 153 4.89 13.68 -21.85
CA ALA A 153 4.10 14.83 -22.32
C ALA A 153 2.58 14.58 -22.28
N ALA A 154 2.14 13.31 -22.40
CA ALA A 154 0.73 12.95 -22.26
C ALA A 154 0.28 12.92 -20.79
N ALA A 155 1.16 12.54 -19.85
CA ALA A 155 0.84 12.46 -18.43
C ALA A 155 1.08 13.78 -17.66
N TYR A 156 1.95 14.65 -18.17
CA TYR A 156 2.38 15.89 -17.51
C TYR A 156 2.46 17.07 -18.50
N PRO A 157 1.83 18.22 -18.19
CA PRO A 157 1.92 19.42 -19.03
C PRO A 157 3.36 19.91 -19.27
N GLN A 158 4.24 19.74 -18.29
CA GLN A 158 5.66 20.11 -18.39
C GLN A 158 6.51 19.08 -19.14
N GLY A 159 5.95 17.93 -19.52
CA GLY A 159 6.68 16.83 -20.13
C GLY A 159 7.70 16.19 -19.19
N LEU A 160 8.80 15.69 -19.75
CA LEU A 160 9.84 14.97 -19.02
C LEU A 160 10.80 15.93 -18.29
N THR A 161 10.52 16.14 -17.00
CA THR A 161 11.33 16.89 -16.03
C THR A 161 11.64 16.03 -14.80
N GLU A 162 12.56 16.50 -13.95
CA GLU A 162 12.84 15.90 -12.63
C GLU A 162 11.55 15.69 -11.84
N GLU A 163 10.73 16.73 -11.72
CA GLU A 163 9.48 16.71 -10.96
C GLU A 163 8.50 15.68 -11.51
N SER A 164 8.37 15.58 -12.84
CA SER A 164 7.50 14.57 -13.47
C SER A 164 8.00 13.14 -13.24
N ILE A 165 9.32 12.94 -13.18
CA ILE A 165 9.92 11.61 -12.98
C ILE A 165 9.66 11.14 -11.55
N VAL A 166 9.97 11.98 -10.56
CA VAL A 166 9.76 11.62 -9.15
C VAL A 166 8.27 11.47 -8.81
N ASP A 167 7.40 12.34 -9.34
CA ASP A 167 5.94 12.23 -9.16
C ASP A 167 5.39 10.94 -9.81
N ALA A 168 5.87 10.58 -11.00
CA ALA A 168 5.42 9.37 -11.68
C ALA A 168 5.85 8.11 -10.92
N ILE A 169 7.12 8.03 -10.50
CA ILE A 169 7.62 6.91 -9.68
C ILE A 169 6.82 6.80 -8.38
N ALA A 170 6.68 7.88 -7.64
CA ALA A 170 5.93 7.89 -6.38
C ALA A 170 4.45 7.53 -6.59
N THR A 171 3.84 7.95 -7.70
CA THR A 171 2.47 7.57 -8.07
C THR A 171 2.37 6.08 -8.38
N PHE A 172 3.34 5.51 -9.08
CA PHE A 172 3.41 4.07 -9.28
C PHE A 172 3.56 3.32 -7.96
N GLU A 173 4.46 3.75 -7.07
CA GLU A 173 4.66 3.12 -5.76
C GLU A 173 3.38 3.16 -4.90
N ARG A 174 2.61 4.25 -4.94
CA ARG A 174 1.29 4.33 -4.27
C ARG A 174 0.27 3.34 -4.83
N SER A 175 0.43 2.89 -6.06
CA SER A 175 -0.43 1.85 -6.65
C SER A 175 -0.08 0.45 -6.16
N LEU A 176 1.10 0.25 -5.59
CA LEU A 176 1.62 -1.04 -5.13
C LEU A 176 1.07 -1.43 -3.75
N ILE A 177 -0.26 -1.47 -3.63
CA ILE A 177 -0.95 -1.94 -2.43
C ILE A 177 -1.16 -3.45 -2.47
N THR A 178 -1.08 -4.12 -1.33
CA THR A 178 -1.23 -5.58 -1.24
C THR A 178 -2.24 -6.00 -0.17
N PRO A 179 -3.56 -5.81 -0.39
CA PRO A 179 -4.58 -6.30 0.54
C PRO A 179 -4.46 -7.81 0.78
N ALA A 180 -4.57 -8.19 2.05
CA ALA A 180 -4.41 -9.54 2.57
C ALA A 180 -5.74 -10.10 3.14
N PRO A 181 -5.81 -11.40 3.46
CA PRO A 181 -6.98 -11.96 4.16
C PRO A 181 -7.27 -11.27 5.49
N PHE A 182 -6.25 -10.73 6.16
CA PHE A 182 -6.41 -9.97 7.38
C PHE A 182 -7.23 -8.68 7.18
N ASP A 183 -7.12 -8.02 6.02
CA ASP A 183 -7.94 -6.86 5.70
C ASP A 183 -9.44 -7.18 5.58
N ARG A 184 -9.77 -8.39 5.11
CA ARG A 184 -11.17 -8.86 5.11
C ARG A 184 -11.65 -9.20 6.52
N TYR A 185 -10.78 -9.80 7.33
CA TYR A 185 -11.06 -10.04 8.75
C TYR A 185 -11.41 -8.74 9.49
N LEU A 186 -10.59 -7.69 9.31
CA LEU A 186 -10.86 -6.36 9.88
C LEU A 186 -12.13 -5.68 9.33
N ARG A 187 -12.67 -6.16 8.20
CA ARG A 187 -13.98 -5.74 7.65
C ARG A 187 -15.16 -6.59 8.12
N GLY A 188 -14.94 -7.49 9.07
CA GLY A 188 -15.98 -8.33 9.67
C GLY A 188 -16.13 -9.72 9.05
N ASP A 189 -15.31 -10.10 8.07
CA ASP A 189 -15.25 -11.48 7.61
C ASP A 189 -14.39 -12.32 8.58
N GLY A 190 -14.99 -12.77 9.68
CA GLY A 190 -14.33 -13.60 10.70
C GLY A 190 -13.77 -14.93 10.17
N SER A 191 -14.18 -15.36 8.97
CA SER A 191 -13.68 -16.57 8.32
C SER A 191 -12.45 -16.34 7.43
N ALA A 192 -12.06 -15.08 7.19
CA ALA A 192 -10.96 -14.73 6.30
C ALA A 192 -9.59 -15.18 6.82
N ILE A 193 -9.46 -15.44 8.12
CA ILE A 193 -8.25 -15.95 8.75
C ILE A 193 -8.58 -17.18 9.62
N GLY A 194 -7.60 -18.06 9.82
CA GLY A 194 -7.77 -19.23 10.69
C GLY A 194 -7.73 -18.88 12.18
N LEU A 195 -8.20 -19.81 13.03
CA LEU A 195 -8.22 -19.66 14.49
C LEU A 195 -6.85 -19.30 15.09
N GLY A 196 -5.76 -19.85 14.52
CA GLY A 196 -4.40 -19.54 14.97
C GLY A 196 -4.02 -18.08 14.72
N ALA A 197 -4.39 -17.52 13.56
CA ALA A 197 -4.13 -16.13 13.23
C ALA A 197 -5.00 -15.18 14.08
N ALA A 198 -6.28 -15.53 14.30
CA ALA A 198 -7.15 -14.76 15.20
C ALA A 198 -6.59 -14.72 16.63
N ARG A 199 -6.17 -15.86 17.18
CA ARG A 199 -5.49 -15.91 18.49
C ARG A 199 -4.18 -15.12 18.50
N GLY A 200 -3.40 -15.20 17.43
CA GLY A 200 -2.16 -14.42 17.29
C GLY A 200 -2.42 -12.92 17.32
N TYR A 201 -3.51 -12.45 16.71
CA TYR A 201 -3.89 -11.04 16.75
C TYR A 201 -4.31 -10.59 18.15
N GLU A 202 -5.04 -11.41 18.91
CA GLU A 202 -5.33 -11.10 20.31
C GLU A 202 -4.04 -10.98 21.14
N LEU A 203 -3.09 -11.92 20.99
CA LEU A 203 -1.79 -11.82 21.65
C LEU A 203 -1.00 -10.58 21.23
N PHE A 204 -1.05 -10.19 19.96
CA PHE A 204 -0.40 -8.99 19.43
C PHE A 204 -0.94 -7.72 20.09
N LYS A 205 -2.26 -7.67 20.35
CA LYS A 205 -2.89 -6.59 21.11
C LYS A 205 -2.52 -6.65 22.59
N ASP A 206 -2.67 -7.81 23.23
CA ASP A 206 -2.45 -8.01 24.66
C ASP A 206 -0.99 -7.76 25.10
N TYR A 207 -0.02 -8.09 24.25
CA TYR A 207 1.40 -7.82 24.50
C TYR A 207 1.82 -6.38 24.15
N GLY A 208 0.87 -5.54 23.71
CA GLY A 208 1.12 -4.13 23.44
C GLY A 208 1.90 -3.87 22.16
N CYS A 209 2.00 -4.83 21.23
CA CYS A 209 2.69 -4.62 19.94
C CYS A 209 2.04 -3.47 19.15
N VAL A 210 0.72 -3.32 19.29
CA VAL A 210 -0.08 -2.22 18.74
C VAL A 210 0.29 -0.83 19.28
N ALA A 211 1.14 -0.71 20.30
CA ALA A 211 1.63 0.60 20.71
C ALA A 211 2.49 1.27 19.62
N CYS A 212 3.20 0.46 18.82
CA CYS A 212 4.09 0.93 17.75
C CYS A 212 3.63 0.44 16.37
N HIS A 213 3.05 -0.76 16.30
CA HIS A 213 2.66 -1.43 15.06
C HIS A 213 1.14 -1.39 14.87
N GLN A 214 0.65 -0.22 14.48
CA GLN A 214 -0.79 0.10 14.39
C GLN A 214 -1.11 0.92 13.13
N GLY A 215 -2.40 1.20 12.91
CA GLY A 215 -2.90 1.87 11.72
C GLY A 215 -2.84 1.00 10.47
N VAL A 216 -3.00 1.63 9.31
CA VAL A 216 -3.20 0.94 8.02
C VAL A 216 -2.01 0.09 7.55
N ASN A 217 -0.80 0.46 7.96
CA ASN A 217 0.44 -0.23 7.53
C ASN A 217 1.10 -1.03 8.67
N VAL A 218 0.38 -1.23 9.79
CA VAL A 218 0.86 -1.99 10.97
C VAL A 218 2.21 -1.45 11.48
N GLY A 219 2.29 -0.13 11.59
CA GLY A 219 3.52 0.62 11.85
C GLY A 219 3.81 1.62 10.73
N GLY A 220 5.05 2.11 10.69
CA GLY A 220 5.47 3.10 9.69
C GLY A 220 4.74 4.45 9.82
N ASN A 221 4.17 4.76 10.98
CA ASN A 221 3.38 5.98 11.21
C ASN A 221 3.87 6.82 12.41
N MET A 222 5.01 6.45 13.01
CA MET A 222 5.66 7.17 14.11
C MET A 222 7.14 6.84 14.20
N PHE A 223 7.89 7.67 14.94
CA PHE A 223 9.19 7.30 15.47
C PHE A 223 9.03 6.70 16.87
N GLN A 224 9.91 5.78 17.22
CA GLN A 224 10.00 5.20 18.56
C GLN A 224 11.40 5.47 19.11
N VAL A 225 11.45 5.99 20.34
CA VAL A 225 12.67 6.41 21.04
C VAL A 225 12.90 5.60 22.30
#